data_AF-A0A534S0P5-F1
#
_entry.id   AF-A0A534S0P5-F1
#
_cell.length_a   1.000
_cell.length_b   1.000
_cell.length_c   1.000
_cell.angle_alpha   90.00
_cell.angle_beta   90.00
_cell.angle_gamma   90.00
#
_symmetry.space_group_name_H-M   'P 1'
#
loop_
_entity.id
_entity.type
_entity.pdbx_description
1 polymer ?
#
loop_
_entity_poly.entity_id
_entity_poly.type
_entity_poly.pdbx_seq_one_letter_code
_entity_poly.pdbx_strand_id
1 'polypeptide(L)'
;MRRTIWTAPILATEKVSPVALPPPDLRFPGSSTSSPNMKEDSLMPRISLVPVEAMEGQVKEAAQMLQAALGVVPHSFRTYAQRPEIALAFAHLAQAVLGTGTVDRTLKTMVAYKVSTTNGCPYCIGHTSGMLHEVGFTQKELDGIGQLELGLFSEKEQLALRFAEQATRAPARVSDELVAQLRQHFSEGEVVEIAAVVGLMNFTNKVHEALAIPLEEKFLRYSSIS
;
A
#
# COMPACT_ATOMS: atom_id res chain seq x y z
N MET A 1 -10.30 47.59 -34.38
CA MET A 1 -11.12 47.42 -33.17
C MET A 1 -10.54 46.28 -32.35
N ARG A 2 -10.09 46.60 -31.13
CA ARG A 2 -9.64 45.63 -30.11
C ARG A 2 -10.87 44.96 -29.47
N ARG A 3 -10.71 43.74 -28.95
CA ARG A 3 -10.90 43.50 -27.51
C ARG A 3 -9.84 42.55 -26.96
N THR A 4 -9.05 43.14 -26.08
CA THR A 4 -8.07 42.62 -25.15
C THR A 4 -8.71 41.61 -24.19
N ILE A 5 -8.01 40.53 -23.84
CA ILE A 5 -8.24 39.79 -22.59
C ILE A 5 -6.90 39.76 -21.86
N TRP A 6 -6.94 40.12 -20.58
CA TRP A 6 -5.83 40.49 -19.71
C TRP A 6 -4.90 39.32 -19.36
N THR A 7 -3.62 39.66 -19.22
CA THR A 7 -2.52 38.86 -18.65
C THR A 7 -2.53 38.85 -17.12
N ALA A 8 -2.20 37.72 -16.50
CA ALA A 8 -1.47 37.65 -15.23
C ALA A 8 -0.47 36.48 -15.28
N PRO A 9 0.71 36.57 -14.62
CA PRO A 9 1.90 35.86 -15.06
C PRO A 9 2.13 34.50 -14.37
N ILE A 10 2.78 33.66 -15.17
CA ILE A 10 3.25 32.30 -14.95
C ILE A 10 4.40 32.28 -13.94
N LEU A 11 4.33 31.42 -12.92
CA LEU A 11 5.53 30.82 -12.33
C LEU A 11 5.86 29.56 -13.14
N ALA A 12 7.07 29.54 -13.68
CA ALA A 12 7.51 28.67 -14.75
C ALA A 12 7.46 27.18 -14.36
N THR A 13 6.78 26.39 -15.19
CA THR A 13 6.89 24.93 -15.24
C THR A 13 7.88 24.55 -16.34
N GLU A 14 8.97 23.89 -15.98
CA GLU A 14 9.77 23.16 -16.97
C GLU A 14 8.97 21.96 -17.50
N LYS A 15 9.00 21.78 -18.82
CA LYS A 15 8.22 20.79 -19.56
C LYS A 15 8.71 19.37 -19.24
N VAL A 16 7.83 18.54 -18.68
CA VAL A 16 7.98 17.09 -18.67
C VAL A 16 7.50 16.54 -20.02
N SER A 17 8.38 15.86 -20.75
CA SER A 17 8.02 15.17 -22.01
C SER A 17 7.13 13.96 -21.75
N PRO A 18 6.18 13.62 -22.66
CA PRO A 18 5.26 12.51 -22.46
C PRO A 18 5.98 11.16 -22.60
N VAL A 19 5.81 10.29 -21.61
CA VAL A 19 6.26 8.89 -21.65
C VAL A 19 5.31 8.10 -22.55
N ALA A 20 5.84 7.45 -23.58
CA ALA A 20 5.04 6.61 -24.49
C ALA A 20 4.53 5.35 -23.76
N LEU A 21 3.26 5.01 -23.98
CA LEU A 21 2.65 3.79 -23.47
C LEU A 21 3.23 2.55 -24.19
N PRO A 22 3.48 1.44 -23.49
CA PRO A 22 3.96 0.21 -24.11
C PRO A 22 2.88 -0.44 -25.01
N PRO A 23 3.27 -1.19 -26.06
CA PRO A 23 2.35 -1.79 -27.02
C PRO A 23 1.47 -2.90 -26.39
N PRO A 24 0.32 -3.25 -27.01
CA PRO A 24 -0.77 -4.01 -26.38
C PRO A 24 -0.53 -5.52 -26.18
N ASP A 25 0.70 -6.02 -26.37
CA ASP A 25 0.93 -7.46 -26.63
C ASP A 25 1.71 -8.17 -25.51
N LEU A 26 1.72 -7.62 -24.28
CA LEU A 26 2.34 -8.26 -23.12
C LEU A 26 1.48 -9.43 -22.62
N ARG A 27 1.67 -10.61 -23.23
CA ARG A 27 1.21 -11.88 -22.66
C ARG A 27 2.09 -12.24 -21.45
N PHE A 28 1.50 -12.26 -20.26
CA PHE A 28 2.11 -12.84 -19.07
C PHE A 28 2.13 -14.37 -19.22
N PRO A 29 3.29 -15.06 -19.14
CA PRO A 29 3.31 -16.51 -19.10
C PRO A 29 2.64 -16.99 -17.79
N GLY A 30 1.78 -18.01 -17.95
CA GLY A 30 0.87 -18.50 -16.93
C GLY A 30 1.53 -18.92 -15.61
N SER A 31 0.76 -18.73 -14.53
CA SER A 31 1.01 -19.27 -13.20
C SER A 31 1.02 -20.81 -13.24
N SER A 32 2.19 -21.41 -13.42
CA SER A 32 2.37 -22.84 -13.17
C SER A 32 2.64 -23.04 -11.68
N THR A 33 1.66 -23.63 -11.00
CA THR A 33 1.77 -24.16 -9.64
C THR A 33 2.68 -25.38 -9.60
N SER A 34 3.87 -25.22 -9.03
CA SER A 34 4.59 -26.31 -8.35
C SER A 34 5.78 -25.71 -7.59
N SER A 35 5.67 -25.64 -6.26
CA SER A 35 6.80 -25.31 -5.39
C SER A 35 7.75 -26.50 -5.26
N PRO A 36 9.08 -26.27 -5.38
CA PRO A 36 10.03 -27.09 -4.67
C PRO A 36 11.01 -26.23 -3.86
N ASN A 37 11.10 -26.51 -2.56
CA ASN A 37 12.21 -26.19 -1.66
C ASN A 37 12.81 -24.77 -1.75
N MET A 38 12.30 -23.84 -0.93
CA MET A 38 13.04 -22.63 -0.58
C MET A 38 14.25 -22.99 0.28
N LYS A 39 15.40 -23.24 -0.36
CA LYS A 39 16.71 -23.30 0.31
C LYS A 39 17.39 -21.94 0.16
N GLU A 40 17.94 -21.42 1.26
CA GLU A 40 18.97 -20.38 1.49
C GLU A 40 19.17 -19.19 0.50
N ASP A 41 19.04 -19.37 -0.81
CA ASP A 41 19.14 -18.32 -1.84
C ASP A 41 18.00 -17.28 -1.77
N SER A 42 16.94 -17.58 -1.02
CA SER A 42 15.76 -16.71 -0.84
C SER A 42 15.97 -15.52 0.09
N LEU A 43 17.17 -15.34 0.66
CA LEU A 43 17.46 -14.30 1.66
C LEU A 43 18.19 -13.08 1.11
N MET A 44 18.65 -13.11 -0.15
CA MET A 44 19.32 -11.96 -0.76
C MET A 44 18.31 -11.05 -1.46
N PRO A 45 18.16 -9.78 -1.04
CA PRO A 45 17.25 -8.86 -1.70
C PRO A 45 17.75 -8.57 -3.12
N ARG A 46 16.84 -8.48 -4.10
CA ARG A 46 17.22 -8.14 -5.50
C ARG A 46 17.86 -6.75 -5.61
N ILE A 47 17.52 -5.87 -4.68
CA ILE A 47 18.09 -4.53 -4.53
C ILE A 47 18.69 -4.42 -3.14
N SER A 48 19.94 -3.97 -3.04
CA SER A 48 20.60 -3.78 -1.74
C SER A 48 19.82 -2.82 -0.85
N LEU A 49 19.74 -3.13 0.44
CA LEU A 49 19.13 -2.24 1.44
C LEU A 49 20.14 -1.19 1.88
N VAL A 50 19.81 0.09 1.76
CA VAL A 50 20.67 1.16 2.30
C VAL A 50 20.76 1.00 3.82
N PRO A 51 21.98 0.95 4.42
CA PRO A 51 22.15 0.95 5.87
C PRO A 51 21.63 2.25 6.48
N VAL A 52 20.99 2.18 7.64
CA VAL A 52 20.39 3.36 8.30
C VAL A 52 21.49 4.36 8.68
N GLU A 53 22.68 3.87 9.01
CA GLU A 53 23.85 4.65 9.40
C GLU A 53 24.40 5.48 8.24
N ALA A 54 24.23 5.00 7.01
CA ALA A 54 24.63 5.65 5.77
C ALA A 54 23.59 6.66 5.24
N MET A 55 22.41 6.74 5.86
CA MET A 55 21.41 7.73 5.51
C MET A 55 21.77 9.09 6.12
N GLU A 56 21.48 10.17 5.37
CA GLU A 56 21.76 11.55 5.76
C GLU A 56 20.53 12.44 5.55
N GLY A 57 20.56 13.62 6.18
CA GLY A 57 19.51 14.65 6.06
C GLY A 57 18.11 14.12 6.35
N GLN A 58 17.14 14.57 5.53
CA GLN A 58 15.72 14.23 5.70
C GLN A 58 15.44 12.73 5.61
N VAL A 59 16.24 11.96 4.84
CA VAL A 59 16.04 10.50 4.74
C VAL A 59 16.35 9.83 6.08
N LYS A 60 17.40 10.28 6.78
CA LYS A 60 17.75 9.78 8.11
C LYS A 60 16.68 10.14 9.15
N GLU A 61 16.16 11.36 9.10
CA GLU A 61 15.08 11.81 9.98
C GLU A 61 13.82 10.96 9.78
N ALA A 62 13.43 10.72 8.53
CA ALA A 62 12.31 9.84 8.20
C ALA A 62 12.54 8.39 8.67
N ALA A 63 13.76 7.87 8.53
CA ALA A 63 14.12 6.54 9.04
C ALA A 63 13.96 6.47 10.57
N GLN A 64 14.41 7.49 11.30
CA GLN A 64 14.27 7.55 12.76
C GLN A 64 12.81 7.63 13.20
N MET A 65 11.97 8.40 12.48
CA MET A 65 10.53 8.44 12.73
C MET A 65 9.87 7.09 12.52
N LEU A 66 10.21 6.38 11.42
CA LEU A 66 9.70 5.03 11.15
C LEU A 66 10.16 4.02 12.21
N GLN A 67 11.43 4.09 12.61
CA GLN A 67 11.97 3.27 13.69
C GLN A 67 11.21 3.49 15.01
N ALA A 68 10.89 4.74 15.36
CA ALA A 68 10.12 5.07 16.55
C ALA A 68 8.66 4.58 16.46
N ALA A 69 8.04 4.69 15.29
CA ALA A 69 6.64 4.32 15.08
C ALA A 69 6.41 2.81 14.96
N LEU A 70 7.33 2.08 14.32
CA LEU A 70 7.15 0.67 13.94
C LEU A 70 8.08 -0.29 14.72
N GLY A 71 9.06 0.25 15.43
CA GLY A 71 10.10 -0.52 16.12
C GLY A 71 11.19 -1.08 15.18
N VAL A 72 11.09 -0.81 13.88
CA VAL A 72 12.08 -1.14 12.84
C VAL A 72 12.05 -0.08 11.73
N VAL A 73 13.16 0.13 11.03
CA VAL A 73 13.14 0.81 9.72
C VAL A 73 12.78 -0.22 8.65
N PRO A 74 11.62 -0.10 7.97
CA PRO A 74 11.21 -1.09 6.98
C PRO A 74 12.25 -1.26 5.87
N HIS A 75 12.55 -2.49 5.49
CA HIS A 75 13.34 -2.87 4.33
C HIS A 75 12.81 -2.23 3.04
N SER A 76 11.49 -2.02 2.93
CA SER A 76 10.89 -1.23 1.85
C SER A 76 11.44 0.21 1.81
N PHE A 77 11.45 0.91 2.96
CA PHE A 77 12.03 2.25 3.06
C PHE A 77 13.54 2.25 2.77
N ARG A 78 14.28 1.27 3.30
CA ARG A 78 15.72 1.10 3.02
C ARG A 78 16.02 0.78 1.55
N THR A 79 15.10 0.13 0.86
CA THR A 79 15.17 -0.11 -0.60
C THR A 79 14.92 1.19 -1.35
N TYR A 80 13.90 1.95 -0.98
CA TYR A 80 13.60 3.25 -1.59
C TYR A 80 14.70 4.27 -1.37
N ALA A 81 15.45 4.19 -0.27
CA ALA A 81 16.57 5.09 0.01
C ALA A 81 17.72 5.03 -1.02
N GLN A 82 17.73 4.04 -1.94
CA GLN A 82 18.54 4.09 -3.17
C GLN A 82 18.24 5.33 -4.04
N ARG A 83 17.05 5.90 -3.87
CA ARG A 83 16.54 7.14 -4.47
C ARG A 83 15.85 7.97 -3.37
N PRO A 84 16.61 8.84 -2.65
CA PRO A 84 16.12 9.66 -1.53
C PRO A 84 14.79 10.36 -1.78
N GLU A 85 14.59 10.89 -2.97
CA GLU A 85 13.39 11.63 -3.37
C GLU A 85 12.14 10.73 -3.35
N ILE A 86 12.29 9.47 -3.80
CA ILE A 86 11.24 8.46 -3.77
C ILE A 86 10.95 8.05 -2.33
N ALA A 87 12.00 7.82 -1.53
CA ALA A 87 11.84 7.43 -0.13
C ALA A 87 11.05 8.48 0.68
N LEU A 88 11.40 9.77 0.51
CA LEU A 88 10.75 10.88 1.21
C LEU A 88 9.31 11.08 0.72
N ALA A 89 9.08 11.09 -0.60
CA ALA A 89 7.74 11.21 -1.15
C ALA A 89 6.83 10.06 -0.68
N PHE A 90 7.35 8.84 -0.67
CA PHE A 90 6.64 7.67 -0.16
C PHE A 90 6.33 7.80 1.34
N ALA A 91 7.30 8.19 2.17
CA ALA A 91 7.07 8.37 3.60
C ALA A 91 5.99 9.41 3.90
N HIS A 92 6.01 10.55 3.20
CA HIS A 92 4.96 11.57 3.34
C HIS A 92 3.59 11.08 2.89
N LEU A 93 3.52 10.36 1.75
CA LEU A 93 2.26 9.78 1.28
C LEU A 93 1.72 8.75 2.27
N ALA A 94 2.57 7.85 2.77
CA ALA A 94 2.19 6.84 3.75
C ALA A 94 1.70 7.49 5.05
N GLN A 95 2.39 8.53 5.54
CA GLN A 95 1.96 9.27 6.72
C GLN A 95 0.61 9.96 6.50
N ALA A 96 0.40 10.62 5.36
CA ALA A 96 -0.87 11.27 5.05
C ALA A 96 -2.02 10.26 5.01
N VAL A 97 -1.82 9.12 4.35
CA VAL A 97 -2.87 8.12 4.13
C VAL A 97 -3.15 7.28 5.37
N LEU A 98 -2.13 6.78 6.07
CA LEU A 98 -2.25 5.82 7.16
C LEU A 98 -2.15 6.46 8.56
N GLY A 99 -1.46 7.58 8.67
CA GLY A 99 -1.13 8.23 9.95
C GLY A 99 -2.00 9.44 10.31
N THR A 100 -2.81 9.95 9.38
CA THR A 100 -3.70 11.11 9.60
C THR A 100 -5.13 10.79 9.16
N GLY A 101 -6.06 11.76 9.22
CA GLY A 101 -7.43 11.62 8.74
C GLY A 101 -8.43 11.20 9.83
N THR A 102 -9.66 10.91 9.41
CA THR A 102 -10.78 10.61 10.31
C THR A 102 -11.26 9.16 10.25
N VAL A 103 -10.82 8.37 9.27
CA VAL A 103 -11.08 6.92 9.29
C VAL A 103 -10.22 6.27 10.38
N ASP A 104 -10.85 5.42 11.18
CA ASP A 104 -10.18 4.67 12.24
C ASP A 104 -8.93 3.90 11.72
N ARG A 105 -7.84 3.94 12.50
CA ARG A 105 -6.55 3.35 12.09
C ARG A 105 -6.63 1.84 11.95
N THR A 106 -7.42 1.16 12.78
CA THR A 106 -7.65 -0.28 12.65
C THR A 106 -8.36 -0.58 11.34
N LEU A 107 -9.42 0.16 11.00
CA LEU A 107 -10.11 -0.01 9.72
C LEU A 107 -9.19 0.25 8.51
N LYS A 108 -8.34 1.30 8.55
CA LYS A 108 -7.32 1.51 7.51
C LYS A 108 -6.40 0.29 7.36
N THR A 109 -6.01 -0.31 8.47
CA THR A 109 -5.13 -1.48 8.50
C THR A 109 -5.85 -2.73 7.97
N MET A 110 -7.13 -2.92 8.29
CA MET A 110 -7.97 -3.98 7.72
C MET A 110 -8.09 -3.86 6.20
N VAL A 111 -8.35 -2.64 5.70
CA VAL A 111 -8.37 -2.34 4.26
C VAL A 111 -7.01 -2.66 3.63
N ALA A 112 -5.91 -2.25 4.26
CA ALA A 112 -4.57 -2.53 3.77
C ALA A 112 -4.24 -4.03 3.72
N TYR A 113 -4.65 -4.77 4.75
CA TYR A 113 -4.56 -6.24 4.79
C TYR A 113 -5.38 -6.89 3.68
N LYS A 114 -6.61 -6.41 3.45
CA LYS A 114 -7.47 -6.93 2.37
C LYS A 114 -6.88 -6.70 0.98
N VAL A 115 -6.32 -5.53 0.72
CA VAL A 115 -5.64 -5.25 -0.56
C VAL A 115 -4.43 -6.17 -0.74
N SER A 116 -3.64 -6.34 0.32
CA SER A 116 -2.42 -7.16 0.30
C SER A 116 -2.70 -8.65 0.10
N THR A 117 -3.73 -9.18 0.75
CA THR A 117 -4.21 -10.56 0.54
C THR A 117 -4.81 -10.74 -0.85
N THR A 118 -5.55 -9.74 -1.36
CA THR A 118 -6.11 -9.77 -2.72
C THR A 118 -5.01 -9.81 -3.79
N ASN A 119 -3.91 -9.08 -3.57
CA ASN A 119 -2.75 -9.07 -4.48
C ASN A 119 -1.75 -10.21 -4.22
N GLY A 120 -1.86 -10.93 -3.10
CA GLY A 120 -0.95 -12.00 -2.72
C GLY A 120 0.48 -11.52 -2.40
N CYS A 121 0.65 -10.39 -1.72
CA CYS A 121 1.97 -9.83 -1.38
C CYS A 121 2.40 -10.21 0.05
N PRO A 122 3.31 -11.19 0.26
CA PRO A 122 3.65 -11.69 1.60
C PRO A 122 4.28 -10.65 2.51
N TYR A 123 5.10 -9.74 1.95
CA TYR A 123 5.69 -8.64 2.73
C TYR A 123 4.61 -7.74 3.35
N CYS A 124 3.63 -7.33 2.54
CA CYS A 124 2.59 -6.42 2.99
C CYS A 124 1.55 -7.14 3.87
N ILE A 125 1.28 -8.41 3.59
CA ILE A 125 0.47 -9.27 4.47
C ILE A 125 1.12 -9.31 5.85
N GLY A 126 2.41 -9.68 5.96
CA GLY A 126 3.09 -9.82 7.25
C GLY A 126 3.12 -8.54 8.10
N HIS A 127 3.33 -7.38 7.48
CA HIS A 127 3.22 -6.09 8.19
C HIS A 127 1.80 -5.84 8.70
N THR A 128 0.80 -5.99 7.82
CA THR A 128 -0.58 -5.62 8.15
C THR A 128 -1.23 -6.60 9.12
N SER A 129 -0.97 -7.91 9.02
CA SER A 129 -1.40 -8.89 10.03
C SER A 129 -0.69 -8.68 11.36
N GLY A 130 0.61 -8.36 11.37
CA GLY A 130 1.35 -8.03 12.59
C GLY A 130 0.72 -6.84 13.32
N MET A 131 0.41 -5.76 12.60
CA MET A 131 -0.25 -4.58 13.17
C MET A 131 -1.66 -4.88 13.71
N LEU A 132 -2.45 -5.70 12.99
CA LEU A 132 -3.78 -6.10 13.45
C LEU A 132 -3.72 -7.00 14.69
N HIS A 133 -2.73 -7.89 14.77
CA HIS A 133 -2.49 -8.70 15.97
C HIS A 133 -2.12 -7.85 17.18
N GLU A 134 -1.29 -6.81 17.01
CA GLU A 134 -0.93 -5.89 18.10
C GLU A 134 -2.15 -5.18 18.71
N VAL A 135 -3.24 -5.01 17.94
CA VAL A 135 -4.51 -4.43 18.42
C VAL A 135 -5.58 -5.48 18.76
N GLY A 136 -5.21 -6.77 18.81
CA GLY A 136 -6.05 -7.84 19.36
C GLY A 136 -6.80 -8.71 18.35
N PHE A 137 -6.57 -8.56 17.04
CA PHE A 137 -7.20 -9.44 16.05
C PHE A 137 -6.68 -10.88 16.19
N THR A 138 -7.60 -11.84 16.12
CA THR A 138 -7.34 -13.26 16.08
C THR A 138 -7.02 -13.73 14.65
N GLN A 139 -6.39 -14.90 14.50
CA GLN A 139 -6.16 -15.47 13.16
C GLN A 139 -7.47 -15.67 12.39
N LYS A 140 -8.53 -16.10 13.08
CA LYS A 140 -9.86 -16.28 12.48
C LYS A 140 -10.41 -14.97 11.89
N GLU A 141 -10.22 -13.84 12.57
CA GLU A 141 -10.66 -12.54 12.04
C GLU A 141 -9.79 -12.11 10.85
N LEU A 142 -8.48 -12.37 10.87
CA LEU A 142 -7.62 -12.11 9.71
C LEU A 142 -8.04 -12.94 8.49
N ASP A 143 -8.26 -14.24 8.67
CA ASP A 143 -8.76 -15.13 7.62
C ASP A 143 -10.12 -14.63 7.10
N GLY A 144 -10.99 -14.19 8.02
CA GLY A 144 -12.28 -13.58 7.71
C GLY A 144 -12.16 -12.31 6.85
N ILE A 145 -11.18 -11.43 7.11
CA ILE A 145 -10.91 -10.28 6.23
C ILE A 145 -10.44 -10.78 4.85
N GLY A 146 -9.47 -11.69 4.83
CA GLY A 146 -8.90 -12.23 3.59
C GLY A 146 -9.94 -12.85 2.67
N GLN A 147 -10.88 -13.61 3.24
CA GLN A 147 -11.94 -14.35 2.53
C GLN A 147 -13.24 -13.55 2.36
N LEU A 148 -13.35 -12.36 2.98
CA LEU A 148 -14.60 -11.59 3.10
C LEU A 148 -15.73 -12.35 3.79
N GLU A 149 -15.46 -12.96 4.95
CA GLU A 149 -16.48 -13.52 5.82
C GLU A 149 -17.30 -12.40 6.48
N LEU A 150 -18.39 -12.01 5.83
CA LEU A 150 -19.21 -10.86 6.19
C LEU A 150 -19.79 -10.93 7.61
N GLY A 151 -19.97 -12.12 8.19
CA GLY A 151 -20.59 -12.29 9.51
C GLY A 151 -19.73 -11.86 10.71
N LEU A 152 -18.44 -11.55 10.51
CA LEU A 152 -17.51 -11.19 11.59
C LEU A 152 -17.35 -9.68 11.80
N PHE A 153 -17.83 -8.86 10.86
CA PHE A 153 -17.57 -7.42 10.85
C PHE A 153 -18.87 -6.61 10.77
N SER A 154 -18.84 -5.38 11.25
CA SER A 154 -19.93 -4.43 11.09
C SER A 154 -20.19 -4.13 9.61
N GLU A 155 -21.40 -3.65 9.29
CA GLU A 155 -21.76 -3.26 7.91
C GLU A 155 -20.79 -2.23 7.31
N LYS A 156 -20.38 -1.23 8.11
CA LYS A 156 -19.41 -0.20 7.73
C LYS A 156 -18.06 -0.82 7.32
N GLU A 157 -17.55 -1.75 8.11
CA GLU A 157 -16.29 -2.45 7.83
C GLU A 157 -16.42 -3.35 6.58
N GLN A 158 -17.49 -4.12 6.49
CA GLN A 158 -17.75 -4.98 5.33
C GLN A 158 -17.80 -4.19 4.02
N LEU A 159 -18.45 -3.02 4.00
CA LEU A 159 -18.50 -2.16 2.82
C LEU A 159 -17.10 -1.67 2.42
N ALA A 160 -16.29 -1.24 3.39
CA ALA A 160 -14.91 -0.81 3.13
C ALA A 160 -14.05 -1.97 2.58
N LEU A 161 -14.19 -3.18 3.13
CA LEU A 161 -13.46 -4.36 2.67
C LEU A 161 -13.90 -4.82 1.27
N ARG A 162 -15.20 -4.79 0.97
CA ARG A 162 -15.73 -5.08 -0.38
C ARG A 162 -15.23 -4.06 -1.41
N PHE A 163 -15.28 -2.78 -1.06
CA PHE A 163 -14.73 -1.73 -1.90
C PHE A 163 -13.25 -1.92 -2.14
N ALA A 164 -12.47 -2.22 -1.10
CA ALA A 164 -11.03 -2.47 -1.22
C ALA A 164 -10.70 -3.62 -2.19
N GLU A 165 -11.44 -4.73 -2.10
CA GLU A 165 -11.27 -5.87 -2.99
C GLU A 165 -11.62 -5.53 -4.44
N GLN A 166 -12.78 -4.92 -4.68
CA GLN A 166 -13.23 -4.57 -6.03
C GLN A 166 -12.33 -3.52 -6.67
N ALA A 167 -11.98 -2.46 -5.93
CA ALA A 167 -11.10 -1.40 -6.40
C ALA A 167 -9.69 -1.92 -6.69
N THR A 168 -9.24 -2.97 -6.00
CA THR A 168 -7.95 -3.64 -6.28
C THR A 168 -8.01 -4.48 -7.55
N ARG A 169 -9.05 -5.31 -7.72
CA ARG A 169 -9.15 -6.23 -8.86
C ARG A 169 -9.54 -5.54 -10.17
N ALA A 170 -10.49 -4.61 -10.10
CA ALA A 170 -11.07 -3.95 -11.26
C ALA A 170 -11.66 -2.59 -10.86
N PRO A 171 -10.84 -1.55 -10.65
CA PRO A 171 -11.31 -0.24 -10.18
C PRO A 171 -12.39 0.39 -11.09
N ALA A 172 -12.30 0.17 -12.40
CA ALA A 172 -13.32 0.63 -13.35
C ALA A 172 -14.68 -0.09 -13.23
N ARG A 173 -14.79 -1.15 -12.43
CA ARG A 173 -16.01 -1.92 -12.20
C ARG A 173 -16.61 -1.71 -10.81
N VAL A 174 -16.03 -0.83 -9.98
CA VAL A 174 -16.65 -0.40 -8.73
C VAL A 174 -17.97 0.30 -9.08
N SER A 175 -19.09 -0.21 -8.57
CA SER A 175 -20.41 0.32 -8.90
C SER A 175 -20.73 1.60 -8.14
N ASP A 176 -21.50 2.48 -8.76
CA ASP A 176 -22.05 3.67 -8.09
C ASP A 176 -22.88 3.31 -6.86
N GLU A 177 -23.57 2.16 -6.90
CA GLU A 177 -24.32 1.61 -5.77
C GLU A 177 -23.42 1.31 -4.56
N LEU A 178 -22.26 0.67 -4.76
CA LEU A 178 -21.33 0.40 -3.66
C LEU A 178 -20.77 1.70 -3.07
N VAL A 179 -20.47 2.68 -3.91
CA VAL A 179 -20.04 4.01 -3.45
C VAL A 179 -21.17 4.72 -2.70
N ALA A 180 -22.41 4.62 -3.17
CA ALA A 180 -23.57 5.18 -2.48
C ALA A 180 -23.78 4.54 -1.10
N GLN A 181 -23.63 3.23 -0.97
CA GLN A 181 -23.70 2.50 0.31
C GLN A 181 -22.57 2.92 1.26
N LEU A 182 -21.33 3.05 0.78
CA LEU A 182 -20.24 3.60 1.59
C LEU A 182 -20.60 4.99 2.14
N ARG A 183 -21.15 5.86 1.30
CA ARG A 183 -21.55 7.22 1.69
C ARG A 183 -22.67 7.30 2.73
N GLN A 184 -23.36 6.19 3.01
CA GLN A 184 -24.31 6.11 4.13
C GLN A 184 -23.61 6.00 5.49
N HIS A 185 -22.36 5.52 5.53
CA HIS A 185 -21.59 5.28 6.77
C HIS A 185 -20.29 6.11 6.87
N PHE A 186 -19.84 6.68 5.76
CA PHE A 186 -18.61 7.45 5.64
C PHE A 186 -18.92 8.79 4.97
N SER A 187 -18.31 9.85 5.47
CA SER A 187 -18.23 11.13 4.76
C SER A 187 -17.44 11.00 3.44
N GLU A 188 -17.60 11.95 2.52
CA GLU A 188 -16.85 11.94 1.27
C GLU A 188 -15.32 11.95 1.49
N GLY A 189 -14.86 12.68 2.52
CA GLY A 189 -13.45 12.67 2.92
C GLY A 189 -12.98 11.28 3.37
N GLU A 190 -13.77 10.59 4.20
CA GLU A 190 -13.45 9.22 4.63
C GLU A 190 -13.45 8.22 3.45
N VAL A 191 -14.34 8.37 2.47
CA VAL A 191 -14.33 7.53 1.25
C VAL A 191 -13.04 7.77 0.45
N VAL A 192 -12.60 9.02 0.33
CA VAL A 192 -11.30 9.35 -0.29
C VAL A 192 -10.14 8.74 0.50
N GLU A 193 -10.17 8.78 1.83
CA GLU A 193 -9.16 8.14 2.67
C GLU A 193 -9.07 6.62 2.42
N ILE A 194 -10.22 5.92 2.39
CA ILE A 194 -10.27 4.48 2.10
C ILE A 194 -9.70 4.19 0.71
N ALA A 195 -10.10 4.96 -0.31
CA ALA A 195 -9.58 4.80 -1.67
C ALA A 195 -8.07 5.07 -1.73
N ALA A 196 -7.56 6.04 -0.96
CA ALA A 196 -6.14 6.34 -0.89
C ALA A 196 -5.35 5.19 -0.22
N VAL A 197 -5.90 4.51 0.80
CA VAL A 197 -5.31 3.28 1.35
C VAL A 197 -5.21 2.21 0.26
N VAL A 198 -6.28 2.00 -0.51
CA VAL A 198 -6.28 1.03 -1.62
C VAL A 198 -5.20 1.37 -2.65
N GLY A 199 -5.09 2.64 -3.04
CA GLY A 199 -4.08 3.10 -4.00
C GLY A 199 -2.65 2.91 -3.49
N LEU A 200 -2.38 3.34 -2.25
CA LEU A 200 -1.08 3.19 -1.60
C LEU A 200 -0.67 1.71 -1.54
N MET A 201 -1.58 0.83 -1.12
CA MET A 201 -1.29 -0.59 -1.00
C MET A 201 -1.11 -1.26 -2.36
N ASN A 202 -1.85 -0.83 -3.38
CA ASN A 202 -1.63 -1.29 -4.75
C ASN A 202 -0.28 -0.86 -5.33
N PHE A 203 0.24 0.30 -4.93
CA PHE A 203 1.60 0.72 -5.25
C PHE A 203 2.62 -0.15 -4.52
N THR A 204 2.53 -0.26 -3.19
CA THR A 204 3.51 -1.00 -2.39
C THR A 204 3.54 -2.48 -2.74
N ASN A 205 2.38 -3.13 -2.90
CA ASN A 205 2.33 -4.55 -3.27
C ASN A 205 3.08 -4.80 -4.59
N LYS A 206 2.87 -3.96 -5.61
CA LYS A 206 3.55 -4.13 -6.91
C LYS A 206 5.06 -3.96 -6.79
N VAL A 207 5.50 -2.92 -6.08
CA VAL A 207 6.93 -2.63 -5.96
C VAL A 207 7.64 -3.67 -5.10
N HIS A 208 7.04 -4.05 -3.97
CA HIS A 208 7.64 -5.00 -3.03
C HIS A 208 7.77 -6.40 -3.66
N GLU A 209 6.74 -6.86 -4.38
CA GLU A 209 6.79 -8.15 -5.08
C GLU A 209 7.79 -8.12 -6.25
N ALA A 210 7.77 -7.07 -7.08
CA ALA A 210 8.68 -6.98 -8.23
C ALA A 210 10.16 -7.00 -7.82
N LEU A 211 10.48 -6.35 -6.69
CA LEU A 211 11.82 -6.27 -6.15
C LEU A 211 12.16 -7.39 -5.16
N ALA A 212 11.21 -8.27 -4.85
CA ALA A 212 11.33 -9.32 -3.82
C ALA A 212 11.95 -8.76 -2.52
N ILE A 213 11.36 -7.68 -2.00
CA ILE A 213 11.85 -7.03 -0.79
C ILE A 213 11.65 -7.99 0.39
N PRO A 214 12.72 -8.35 1.13
CA PRO A 214 12.62 -9.31 2.22
C PRO A 214 11.88 -8.69 3.40
N LEU A 215 11.01 -9.47 4.02
CA LEU A 215 10.33 -9.07 5.25
C LEU A 215 11.29 -9.06 6.44
N GLU A 216 11.10 -8.12 7.37
CA GLU A 216 11.89 -8.03 8.60
C GLU A 216 11.54 -9.18 9.54
N GLU A 217 12.53 -9.68 10.31
CA GLU A 217 12.36 -10.81 11.23
C GLU A 217 11.17 -10.64 12.18
N LYS A 218 10.91 -9.40 12.64
CA LYS A 218 9.77 -9.03 13.49
C LYS A 218 8.43 -9.53 12.93
N PHE A 219 8.29 -9.54 11.60
CA PHE A 219 7.02 -9.83 10.93
C PHE A 219 6.96 -11.21 10.27
N LEU A 220 8.05 -11.98 10.27
CA LEU A 220 8.09 -13.30 9.61
C LEU A 220 7.00 -14.25 10.12
N ARG A 221 6.72 -14.23 11.43
CA ARG A 221 5.66 -15.07 12.03
C ARG A 221 4.24 -14.77 11.53
N TYR A 222 4.06 -13.65 10.84
CA TYR A 222 2.77 -13.17 10.34
C TYR A 222 2.66 -13.20 8.80
N SER A 223 3.70 -13.68 8.11
CA SER A 223 3.80 -13.68 6.65
C SER A 223 3.01 -14.79 5.95
N SER A 224 2.60 -15.81 6.70
CA SER A 224 1.84 -16.96 6.18
C SER A 224 0.34 -16.69 6.28
N ILE A 225 -0.37 -16.83 5.16
CA ILE A 225 -1.83 -17.05 5.18
C ILE A 225 -2.02 -18.53 5.52
N SER A 226 -2.90 -18.83 6.48
CA SER A 226 -3.24 -20.22 6.83
C SER A 226 -4.23 -20.82 5.82
#